data_AF-A0A925Q7E8-F1
#
_entry.id   AF-A0A925Q7E8-F1
#
_cell.length_a   1.000
_cell.length_b   1.000
_cell.length_c   1.000
_cell.angle_alpha   90.00
_cell.angle_beta   90.00
_cell.angle_gamma   90.00
#
_symmetry.space_group_name_H-M   'P 1'
#
loop_
_entity.id
_entity.type
_entity.pdbx_description
1 polymer ?
#
loop_
_entity_poly.entity_id
_entity_poly.type
_entity_poly.pdbx_seq_one_letter_code
_entity_poly.pdbx_strand_id
1 'polypeptide(L)'
;MLRFTIAAVFLTLTTIPVSATEGRLDENGCHYDRKKGNYHCHESRPANPDRFAPVKKSRENICHDKSSPNYRMLRYFVAYQNMRNCLGSGGQEAMHETGGLHDKPW
;
A
#
# COMPACT_ATOMS: atom_id res chain seq x y z
N MET A 1 64.45 8.58 -28.65
CA MET A 1 63.91 9.31 -27.48
C MET A 1 62.38 9.29 -27.58
N LEU A 2 61.73 8.36 -26.87
CA LEU A 2 60.28 8.18 -26.92
C LEU A 2 59.65 8.99 -25.77
N ARG A 3 58.96 10.08 -26.08
CA ARG A 3 58.27 10.92 -25.11
C ARG A 3 56.91 10.30 -24.78
N PHE A 4 56.84 9.52 -23.70
CA PHE A 4 55.58 9.06 -23.13
C PHE A 4 54.93 10.21 -22.35
N THR A 5 54.08 10.99 -23.02
CA THR A 5 53.17 11.91 -22.33
C THR A 5 52.05 11.08 -21.70
N ILE A 6 52.19 10.80 -20.40
CA ILE A 6 51.13 10.19 -19.58
C ILE A 6 50.01 11.23 -19.46
N ALA A 7 49.03 11.16 -20.35
CA ALA A 7 47.76 11.84 -20.15
C ALA A 7 47.06 11.12 -18.99
N ALA A 8 47.21 11.65 -17.78
CA ALA A 8 46.43 11.25 -16.62
C ALA A 8 44.96 11.61 -16.89
N VAL A 9 44.23 10.70 -17.54
CA VAL A 9 42.78 10.74 -17.65
C VAL A 9 42.25 10.48 -16.24
N PHE A 10 42.13 11.55 -15.46
CA PHE A 10 41.36 11.57 -14.23
C PHE A 10 39.90 11.32 -14.61
N LEU A 11 39.52 10.04 -14.63
CA LEU A 11 38.13 9.60 -14.70
C LEU A 11 37.45 10.09 -13.42
N THR A 12 36.88 11.30 -13.49
CA THR A 12 36.11 11.89 -12.40
C THR A 12 34.87 11.02 -12.20
N LEU A 13 34.90 10.26 -11.11
CA LEU A 13 33.82 9.39 -10.67
C LEU A 13 32.66 10.29 -10.20
N THR A 14 31.87 10.79 -11.15
CA THR A 14 30.66 11.54 -10.85
C THR A 14 29.66 10.58 -10.22
N THR A 15 29.30 10.86 -8.97
CA THR A 15 28.32 10.08 -8.22
C THR A 15 26.95 10.34 -8.83
N ILE A 16 26.48 9.43 -9.70
CA ILE A 16 25.09 9.46 -10.17
C ILE A 16 24.21 9.14 -8.95
N PRO A 17 23.33 10.05 -8.51
CA PRO A 17 22.38 9.72 -7.46
C PRO A 17 21.48 8.61 -7.99
N VAL A 18 21.65 7.38 -7.47
CA VAL A 18 20.74 6.28 -7.78
C VAL A 18 19.47 6.51 -6.97
N SER A 19 18.42 7.02 -7.60
CA SER A 19 17.09 7.02 -6.99
C SER A 19 16.65 5.56 -6.90
N ALA A 20 16.52 5.05 -5.68
CA ALA A 20 15.98 3.72 -5.44
C ALA A 20 14.60 3.64 -6.10
N THR A 21 14.46 2.75 -7.07
CA THR A 21 13.16 2.52 -7.71
C THR A 21 12.27 1.87 -6.66
N GLU A 22 11.33 2.66 -6.13
CA GLU A 22 10.26 2.13 -5.31
C GLU A 22 9.53 1.07 -6.14
N GLY A 23 9.41 -0.14 -5.59
CA GLY A 23 8.75 -1.24 -6.28
C GLY A 23 7.34 -0.85 -6.70
N ARG A 24 6.81 -1.52 -7.73
CA ARG A 24 5.45 -1.27 -8.22
C ARG A 24 4.43 -1.40 -7.07
N LEU A 25 3.79 -0.29 -6.73
CA LEU A 25 2.65 -0.24 -5.82
C LEU A 25 1.38 -0.75 -6.54
N ASP A 26 0.41 -1.25 -5.78
CA ASP A 26 -0.93 -1.50 -6.28
C ASP A 26 -1.81 -0.24 -6.22
N GLU A 27 -3.06 -0.37 -6.62
CA GLU A 27 -4.05 0.73 -6.65
C GLU A 27 -4.29 1.38 -5.29
N ASN A 28 -3.92 0.72 -4.19
CA ASN A 28 -4.00 1.28 -2.85
C ASN A 28 -2.75 2.09 -2.47
N GLY A 29 -1.74 2.18 -3.35
CA GLY A 29 -0.44 2.75 -3.01
C GLY A 29 0.40 1.84 -2.11
N CYS A 30 0.14 0.52 -2.16
CA CYS A 30 0.70 -0.46 -1.26
C CYS A 30 1.38 -1.61 -1.99
N HIS A 31 2.23 -2.37 -1.31
CA HIS A 31 2.85 -3.57 -1.85
C HIS A 31 3.10 -4.64 -0.79
N TYR A 32 3.18 -5.88 -1.26
CA TYR A 32 3.49 -7.05 -0.44
C TYR A 32 4.99 -7.34 -0.48
N ASP A 33 5.66 -7.24 0.68
CA ASP A 33 7.05 -7.65 0.85
C ASP A 33 7.11 -9.16 1.11
N ARG A 34 7.58 -9.91 0.11
CA ARG A 34 7.73 -11.37 0.22
C ARG A 34 8.79 -11.81 1.24
N LYS A 35 9.80 -10.98 1.52
CA LYS A 35 10.86 -11.30 2.48
C LYS A 35 10.36 -11.17 3.91
N LYS A 36 9.56 -10.13 4.17
CA LYS A 36 8.98 -9.87 5.50
C LYS A 36 7.61 -10.49 5.72
N GLY A 37 6.95 -10.92 4.64
CA GLY A 37 5.58 -11.45 4.67
C GLY A 37 4.53 -10.41 5.05
N ASN A 38 4.77 -9.12 4.77
CA ASN A 38 3.89 -8.02 5.19
C ASN A 38 3.45 -7.15 4.01
N TYR A 39 2.21 -6.66 4.07
CA TYR A 39 1.65 -5.70 3.13
C TYR A 39 1.72 -4.29 3.72
N HIS A 40 2.40 -3.37 3.03
CA HIS A 40 2.61 -2.01 3.51
C HIS A 40 2.44 -0.99 2.38
N CYS A 41 2.14 0.26 2.74
CA CYS A 41 1.82 1.36 1.85
C CYS A 41 2.84 2.48 2.02
N HIS A 42 3.06 3.22 0.93
CA HIS A 42 4.03 4.31 0.86
C HIS A 42 3.40 5.68 1.13
N GLU A 43 2.08 5.73 1.31
CA GLU A 43 1.38 6.92 1.77
C GLU A 43 1.69 7.19 3.26
N SER A 44 1.48 8.42 3.77
CA SER A 44 1.52 8.73 5.21
C SER A 44 0.39 8.07 6.02
N ARG A 45 -0.17 6.97 5.50
CA ARG A 45 -1.15 6.12 6.17
C ARG A 45 -0.40 4.94 6.74
N PRO A 46 -0.55 4.64 8.04
CA PRO A 46 0.13 3.51 8.65
C PRO A 46 -0.46 2.22 8.05
N ALA A 47 0.19 1.72 7.02
CA ALA A 47 -0.04 0.39 6.51
C ALA A 47 0.68 -0.58 7.42
N ASN A 48 0.09 -0.83 8.58
CA ASN A 48 0.73 -1.69 9.57
C ASN A 48 -0.26 -2.10 10.65
N PRO A 49 0.15 -3.04 11.50
CA PRO A 49 -0.12 -4.47 11.46
C PRO A 49 -1.27 -4.82 12.41
N ASP A 50 -2.10 -3.84 12.77
CA ASP A 50 -3.12 -4.06 13.77
C ASP A 50 -4.20 -4.95 13.16
N ARG A 51 -4.00 -6.25 13.32
CA ARG A 51 -4.97 -7.29 12.96
C ARG A 51 -6.31 -7.06 13.67
N PHE A 52 -6.36 -6.20 14.68
CA PHE A 52 -7.52 -5.78 15.44
C PHE A 52 -7.99 -4.35 15.13
N ALA A 53 -7.43 -3.68 14.10
CA ALA A 53 -7.84 -2.36 13.64
C ALA A 53 -9.36 -2.33 13.45
N PRO A 54 -10.10 -1.33 13.96
CA PRO A 54 -11.57 -1.33 13.92
C PRO A 54 -12.16 -1.57 12.53
N VAL A 55 -11.50 -1.04 11.49
CA VAL A 55 -11.85 -1.22 10.08
C VAL A 55 -10.62 -1.58 9.27
N LYS A 56 -10.80 -2.46 8.29
CA LYS A 56 -9.79 -2.92 7.34
C LYS A 56 -10.27 -2.68 5.92
N LYS A 57 -9.48 -2.02 5.08
CA LYS A 57 -9.72 -1.98 3.63
C LYS A 57 -8.96 -3.11 2.95
N SER A 58 -9.66 -3.97 2.22
CA SER A 58 -9.05 -5.04 1.43
C SER A 58 -8.27 -4.47 0.24
N ARG A 59 -7.52 -5.34 -0.43
CA ARG A 59 -6.79 -4.96 -1.64
C ARG A 59 -7.73 -4.63 -2.80
N GLU A 60 -8.92 -5.22 -2.81
CA GLU A 60 -10.03 -4.97 -3.73
C GLU A 60 -10.84 -3.72 -3.37
N ASN A 61 -10.28 -2.84 -2.53
CA ASN A 61 -10.89 -1.58 -2.10
C ASN A 61 -12.18 -1.72 -1.28
N ILE A 62 -12.42 -2.86 -0.62
CA ILE A 62 -13.62 -3.07 0.21
C ILE A 62 -13.30 -2.83 1.69
N CYS A 63 -14.07 -1.97 2.34
CA CYS A 63 -14.02 -1.67 3.76
C CYS A 63 -14.83 -2.68 4.58
N HIS A 64 -14.15 -3.33 5.53
CA HIS A 64 -14.73 -4.30 6.44
C HIS A 64 -14.52 -3.82 7.89
N ASP A 65 -15.60 -3.74 8.67
CA ASP A 65 -15.52 -3.60 10.12
C ASP A 65 -15.62 -4.97 10.81
N LYS A 66 -15.61 -4.98 12.15
CA LYS A 66 -15.69 -6.21 12.95
C LYS A 66 -16.99 -7.01 12.76
N SER A 67 -18.04 -6.43 12.19
CA SER A 67 -19.31 -7.11 11.92
C SER A 67 -19.28 -7.91 10.62
N SER A 68 -18.41 -7.54 9.68
CA SER A 68 -18.26 -8.24 8.41
C SER A 68 -17.71 -9.66 8.61
N PRO A 69 -18.30 -10.71 7.99
CA PRO A 69 -17.79 -12.08 8.05
C PRO A 69 -16.33 -12.21 7.62
N ASN A 70 -15.89 -11.37 6.68
CA ASN A 70 -14.56 -11.40 6.10
C ASN A 70 -13.49 -10.62 6.88
N TYR A 71 -13.87 -9.90 7.93
CA TYR A 71 -12.96 -9.01 8.66
C TYR A 71 -11.72 -9.73 9.25
N ARG A 72 -11.92 -10.94 9.77
CA ARG A 72 -10.83 -11.75 10.34
C ARG A 72 -9.98 -12.45 9.29
N MET A 73 -10.52 -12.63 8.08
CA MET A 73 -9.88 -13.39 7.00
C MET A 73 -8.95 -12.52 6.12
N LEU A 74 -9.09 -11.19 6.19
CA LEU A 74 -8.25 -10.25 5.46
C LEU A 74 -6.79 -10.35 5.90
N ARG A 75 -5.94 -10.83 4.98
CA ARG A 75 -4.48 -10.95 5.16
C ARG A 75 -3.71 -9.75 4.63
N TYR A 76 -4.24 -9.08 3.62
CA TYR A 76 -3.67 -7.90 3.00
C TYR A 76 -4.69 -6.78 3.11
N PHE A 77 -4.41 -5.82 3.98
CA PHE A 77 -5.34 -4.74 4.25
C PHE A 77 -4.63 -3.46 4.68
N VAL A 78 -5.35 -2.35 4.52
CA VAL A 78 -5.00 -1.06 5.12
C VAL A 78 -5.89 -0.85 6.35
N ALA A 79 -5.29 -0.52 7.48
CA ALA A 79 -5.99 -0.29 8.74
C ALA A 79 -6.59 1.12 8.79
N TYR A 80 -7.84 1.22 9.24
CA TYR A 80 -8.53 2.49 9.48
C TYR A 80 -9.12 2.52 10.89
N GLN A 81 -9.15 3.71 11.49
CA GLN A 81 -9.73 3.93 12.81
C GLN A 81 -11.25 3.72 12.84
N ASN A 82 -11.93 3.97 11.71
CA ASN A 82 -13.38 3.87 11.59
C ASN A 82 -13.80 3.76 10.10
N MET A 83 -15.08 3.43 9.87
CA MET A 83 -15.61 3.18 8.53
C MET A 83 -15.57 4.45 7.66
N ARG A 84 -15.92 5.60 8.22
CA ARG A 84 -15.90 6.90 7.51
C ARG A 84 -14.53 7.19 6.90
N ASN A 85 -13.45 6.96 7.65
CA ASN A 85 -12.09 7.18 7.14
C ASN A 85 -11.73 6.20 6.01
N CYS A 86 -12.22 4.96 6.11
CA CYS A 86 -12.02 3.95 5.06
C CYS A 86 -12.74 4.34 3.77
N LEU A 87 -13.99 4.75 3.85
CA LEU A 87 -14.77 5.20 2.68
C LEU A 87 -14.22 6.50 2.08
N GLY A 88 -13.82 7.44 2.93
CA GLY A 88 -13.13 8.67 2.51
C GLY A 88 -11.79 8.42 1.81
N SER A 89 -11.21 7.22 1.97
CA SER A 89 -10.02 6.79 1.22
C SER A 89 -10.33 6.23 -0.18
N GLY A 90 -11.58 6.27 -0.62
CA GLY A 90 -12.07 5.65 -1.85
C GLY A 90 -12.51 4.20 -1.70
N GLY A 91 -12.61 3.69 -0.47
CA GLY A 91 -13.10 2.34 -0.22
C GLY A 91 -14.62 2.21 -0.37
N GLN A 92 -15.09 1.00 -0.63
CA GLN A 92 -16.51 0.65 -0.72
C GLN A 92 -16.96 -0.13 0.51
N GLU A 93 -18.17 0.10 1.03
CA GLU A 93 -18.68 -0.73 2.13
C GLU A 93 -18.87 -2.17 1.66
N ALA A 94 -18.48 -3.12 2.50
CA ALA A 94 -18.79 -4.53 2.26
C ALA A 94 -20.31 -4.71 2.15
N MET A 95 -20.75 -5.45 1.14
CA MET A 95 -22.16 -5.79 0.98
C MET A 95 -22.56 -6.69 2.15
N HIS A 96 -23.48 -6.25 3.01
CA HIS A 96 -24.07 -7.12 4.01
C HIS A 96 -25.11 -8.01 3.30
N GLU A 97 -24.94 -9.33 3.35
CA GLU A 97 -25.90 -10.31 2.81
C GLU A 97 -27.26 -10.32 3.53
N THR A 98 -27.50 -9.40 4.48
CA THR A 98 -28.84 -9.16 5.01
C THR A 98 -29.65 -8.32 4.03
N GLY A 99 -30.16 -8.98 2.99
CA GLY A 99 -31.38 -8.61 2.29
C GLY A 99 -31.29 -7.37 1.42
N GLY A 100 -31.44 -7.58 0.10
CA GLY A 100 -31.95 -6.52 -0.76
C GLY A 100 -33.34 -6.11 -0.28
N LEU A 101 -33.41 -5.04 0.52
CA LEU A 101 -34.60 -4.27 0.87
C LEU A 101 -34.14 -3.17 1.84
N HIS A 102 -33.46 -2.16 1.33
CA HIS A 102 -33.47 -0.79 1.86
C HIS A 102 -32.91 0.13 0.75
N ASP A 103 -33.79 0.41 -0.20
CA ASP A 103 -34.18 1.77 -0.54
C ASP A 103 -33.03 2.75 -0.79
N LYS A 104 -32.61 2.82 -2.05
CA LYS A 104 -31.99 4.03 -2.57
C LYS A 104 -33.08 5.12 -2.66
N PRO A 105 -32.88 6.33 -2.11
CA PRO A 105 -33.70 7.47 -2.47
C PRO A 105 -33.09 8.06 -3.74
N TRP A 106 -33.71 7.81 -4.90
CA TRP A 106 -33.90 8.71 -6.07
C TRP A 106 -34.73 7.96 -7.11
#